data_AF-A0AA36GHI5-F1
#
_entry.id   AF-A0AA36GHI5-F1
#
_cell.length_a   1.000
_cell.length_b   1.000
_cell.length_c   1.000
_cell.angle_alpha   90.00
_cell.angle_beta   90.00
_cell.angle_gamma   90.00
#
_symmetry.space_group_name_H-M   'P 1'
#
loop_
_entity.id
_entity.type
_entity.pdbx_description
1 polymer ?
#
loop_
_entity_poly.entity_id
_entity_poly.type
_entity_poly.pdbx_seq_one_letter_code
_entity_poly.pdbx_strand_id
1 'polypeptide(L)'
;MLVDIVICIFLTSVGLADATHDYQCWNPKSTDEYRQKFLTQINSRRKDIADGKAENRYGLLPKGKNIYMLYYWCDLELLAQEVADKCDVSARAPVGYSKVIARFSPSASNTMGLADKSIKQWWDEISKIININSTIIATEDSKAFATLANGKARKLGCAQNLCGEDFYAVCVLDAKTPAIGEQIYEIGTGCTTDAECTTFTGSTCDVDINQCVGGLPGSYEEEEEPAFATASPSATTCWTTTPKTTTTTELRTIDPAFNKRCPNNQVIDDFVRSAFLLNHNALREQLAQGLVVMGNGVMARKASRMIRLVYDCDAEKSAHDWASKCIDEDSTQTMYTENRYTINDTSVTVQAAAYKSVWIWWEEIKNKNMLQLAGQTNLYYNHLGLKHFAKMAWDTQKKIGCSVVTCPSFVNVVCHYSGANVGEGLQIYKMGPSCARCSEQGTTTCVSGLCELEGTSSFHTYI
;
A
#
# COMPACT_ATOMS: atom_id res chain seq x y z
N MET A 1 -39.34 -44.17 -31.93
CA MET A 1 -39.65 -42.80 -31.48
C MET A 1 -38.97 -42.60 -30.14
N LEU A 2 -37.67 -42.24 -30.15
CA LEU A 2 -36.97 -41.80 -28.94
C LEU A 2 -37.12 -40.28 -28.85
N VAL A 3 -37.21 -39.77 -27.62
CA VAL A 3 -37.27 -38.34 -27.32
C VAL A 3 -36.01 -38.00 -26.56
N ASP A 4 -35.12 -37.23 -27.19
CA ASP A 4 -33.92 -36.73 -26.54
C ASP A 4 -34.27 -35.62 -25.55
N ILE A 5 -34.02 -35.86 -24.25
CA ILE A 5 -34.18 -34.85 -23.20
C ILE A 5 -32.87 -34.07 -23.09
N VAL A 6 -32.85 -32.86 -23.64
CA VAL A 6 -31.73 -31.91 -23.47
C VAL A 6 -31.78 -31.33 -22.06
N ILE A 7 -30.84 -31.73 -21.21
CA ILE A 7 -30.64 -31.14 -19.88
C ILE A 7 -29.79 -29.86 -20.03
N CYS A 8 -30.45 -28.70 -20.01
CA CYS A 8 -29.76 -27.41 -19.94
C CYS A 8 -29.18 -27.20 -18.53
N ILE A 9 -27.87 -27.44 -18.38
CA ILE A 9 -27.14 -27.08 -17.16
C ILE A 9 -26.92 -25.57 -17.14
N PHE A 10 -27.75 -24.86 -16.37
CA PHE A 10 -27.47 -23.46 -16.03
C PHE A 10 -26.30 -23.39 -15.06
N LEU A 11 -25.10 -23.17 -15.61
CA LEU A 11 -23.93 -22.73 -14.83
C LEU A 11 -24.22 -21.33 -14.29
N THR A 12 -24.75 -21.25 -13.08
CA THR A 12 -24.78 -20.02 -12.31
C THR A 12 -23.35 -19.71 -11.89
N SER A 13 -22.75 -18.70 -12.52
CA SER A 13 -21.46 -18.16 -12.10
C SER A 13 -21.63 -17.55 -10.71
N VAL A 14 -21.26 -18.31 -9.68
CA VAL A 14 -21.11 -17.77 -8.32
C VAL A 14 -20.04 -16.69 -8.41
N GLY A 15 -20.46 -15.43 -8.29
CA GLY A 15 -19.54 -14.30 -8.27
C GLY A 15 -18.63 -14.46 -7.07
N LEU A 16 -17.34 -14.70 -7.33
CA LEU A 16 -16.31 -14.60 -6.30
C LEU A 16 -16.30 -13.15 -5.83
N ALA A 17 -16.68 -12.93 -4.57
CA ALA A 17 -16.52 -11.64 -3.93
C ALA A 17 -15.03 -11.43 -3.68
N ASP A 18 -14.38 -10.67 -4.57
CA ASP A 18 -12.98 -10.26 -4.40
C ASP A 18 -12.84 -9.52 -3.07
N ALA A 19 -11.93 -10.00 -2.23
CA ALA A 19 -11.57 -9.30 -1.00
C ALA A 19 -10.82 -8.01 -1.37
N THR A 20 -11.40 -6.85 -1.05
CA THR A 20 -10.81 -5.56 -1.39
C THR A 20 -9.50 -5.35 -0.63
N HIS A 21 -8.41 -5.19 -1.38
CA HIS A 21 -7.08 -4.92 -0.85
C HIS A 21 -7.01 -3.47 -0.33
N ASP A 22 -6.68 -3.27 0.95
CA ASP A 22 -6.58 -1.92 1.56
C ASP A 22 -5.26 -1.26 1.14
N TYR A 23 -5.34 -0.28 0.23
CA TYR A 23 -4.17 0.41 -0.35
C TYR A 23 -3.68 1.59 0.48
N GLN A 24 -4.42 2.02 1.50
CA GLN A 24 -4.01 3.07 2.44
C GLN A 24 -3.73 4.46 1.81
N CYS A 25 -4.22 4.69 0.59
CA CYS A 25 -4.02 5.96 -0.11
C CYS A 25 -5.06 7.03 0.28
N TRP A 26 -4.58 8.21 0.67
CA TRP A 26 -5.42 9.34 1.09
C TRP A 26 -5.95 10.15 -0.10
N ASN A 27 -6.78 9.52 -0.93
CA ASN A 27 -7.53 10.20 -1.99
C ASN A 27 -9.04 9.89 -1.84
N PRO A 28 -9.87 10.85 -1.41
CA PRO A 28 -11.31 10.63 -1.19
C PRO A 28 -12.13 10.56 -2.49
N LYS A 29 -11.54 10.87 -3.64
CA LYS A 29 -12.18 10.74 -4.97
C LYS A 29 -12.03 9.35 -5.59
N SER A 30 -11.35 8.44 -4.89
CA SER A 30 -11.09 7.07 -5.34
C SER A 30 -11.31 6.07 -4.23
N THR A 31 -11.41 4.81 -4.60
CA THR A 31 -11.65 3.68 -3.69
C THR A 31 -10.66 2.56 -3.98
N ASP A 32 -10.44 1.70 -2.98
CA ASP A 32 -9.57 0.53 -3.13
C ASP A 32 -10.02 -0.43 -4.24
N GLU A 33 -11.31 -0.44 -4.58
CA GLU A 33 -11.83 -1.18 -5.73
C GLU A 33 -11.27 -0.65 -7.06
N TYR A 34 -11.20 0.68 -7.25
CA TYR A 34 -10.51 1.26 -8.42
C TYR A 34 -9.02 0.96 -8.41
N ARG A 35 -8.36 1.11 -7.25
CA ARG A 35 -6.92 0.84 -7.09
C ARG A 35 -6.58 -0.59 -7.47
N GLN A 36 -7.31 -1.55 -6.91
CA GLN A 36 -7.23 -2.98 -7.25
C GLN A 36 -7.48 -3.21 -8.74
N LYS A 37 -8.54 -2.62 -9.29
CA LYS A 37 -8.95 -2.82 -10.69
C LYS A 37 -7.90 -2.33 -11.69
N PHE A 38 -7.34 -1.14 -11.49
CA PHE A 38 -6.28 -0.63 -12.35
C PHE A 38 -4.99 -1.45 -12.20
N LEU A 39 -4.54 -1.70 -10.97
CA LEU A 39 -3.28 -2.41 -10.72
C LEU A 39 -3.30 -3.83 -11.28
N THR A 40 -4.30 -4.63 -10.90
CA THR A 40 -4.39 -6.06 -11.28
C THR A 40 -4.50 -6.24 -12.78
N GLN A 41 -5.34 -5.45 -13.46
CA GLN A 41 -5.53 -5.59 -14.90
C GLN A 41 -4.33 -5.15 -15.72
N ILE A 42 -3.59 -4.13 -15.28
CA ILE A 42 -2.37 -3.68 -15.95
C ILE A 42 -1.24 -4.69 -15.69
N ASN A 43 -1.04 -5.13 -14.44
CA ASN A 43 -0.03 -6.15 -14.12
C ASN A 43 -0.32 -7.50 -14.79
N SER A 44 -1.57 -7.92 -14.89
CA SER A 44 -1.99 -9.14 -15.61
C SER A 44 -1.61 -9.07 -17.09
N ARG A 45 -1.85 -7.95 -17.76
CA ARG A 45 -1.48 -7.79 -19.17
C ARG A 45 0.03 -7.63 -19.38
N ARG A 46 0.75 -7.03 -18.42
CA ARG A 46 2.23 -7.06 -18.37
C ARG A 46 2.73 -8.51 -18.19
N LYS A 47 2.02 -9.36 -17.44
CA LYS A 47 2.36 -10.78 -17.31
C LYS A 47 2.15 -11.52 -18.62
N ASP A 48 1.11 -11.20 -19.38
CA ASP A 48 0.93 -11.79 -20.71
C ASP A 48 2.11 -11.46 -21.65
N ILE A 49 2.73 -10.29 -21.52
CA ILE A 49 3.98 -9.96 -22.25
C ILE A 49 5.15 -10.85 -21.78
N ALA A 50 5.35 -11.00 -20.47
CA ALA A 50 6.43 -11.83 -19.93
C ALA A 50 6.28 -13.33 -20.26
N ASP A 51 5.05 -13.85 -20.17
CA ASP A 51 4.70 -15.23 -20.48
C ASP A 51 4.76 -15.53 -21.99
N GLY A 52 4.57 -14.52 -22.85
CA GLY A 52 4.41 -14.67 -24.31
C GLY A 52 2.98 -15.04 -24.73
N LYS A 53 2.00 -14.56 -23.98
CA LYS A 53 0.54 -14.68 -24.22
C LYS A 53 -0.06 -13.40 -24.79
N ALA A 54 0.65 -12.27 -24.72
CA ALA A 54 0.18 -11.01 -25.27
C ALA A 54 0.03 -11.13 -26.78
N GLU A 55 -1.20 -11.03 -27.28
CA GLU A 55 -1.54 -11.17 -28.68
C GLU A 55 -2.10 -9.88 -29.29
N ASN A 56 -1.96 -9.75 -30.59
CA ASN A 56 -2.73 -8.82 -31.40
C ASN A 56 -3.15 -9.48 -32.72
N ARG A 57 -3.77 -8.73 -33.63
CA ARG A 57 -4.27 -9.24 -34.92
C ARG A 57 -3.21 -9.87 -35.85
N TYR A 58 -1.92 -9.70 -35.55
CA TYR A 58 -0.80 -10.28 -36.30
C TYR A 58 -0.28 -11.58 -35.66
N GLY A 59 -0.61 -11.86 -34.40
CA GLY A 59 -0.15 -13.03 -33.63
C GLY A 59 0.32 -12.67 -32.23
N LEU A 60 1.04 -13.60 -31.59
CA LEU A 60 1.68 -13.39 -30.29
C LEU A 60 2.88 -12.47 -30.41
N LEU A 61 2.98 -11.48 -29.53
CA LEU A 61 4.16 -10.64 -29.40
C LEU A 61 5.34 -11.42 -28.81
N PRO A 62 6.59 -11.00 -29.05
CA PRO A 62 7.76 -11.59 -28.43
C PRO A 62 7.67 -11.48 -26.91
N LYS A 63 8.16 -12.52 -26.21
CA LYS A 63 8.27 -12.49 -24.74
C LYS A 63 9.11 -11.30 -24.28
N GLY A 64 8.73 -10.72 -23.14
CA GLY A 64 9.50 -9.70 -22.45
C GLY A 64 10.33 -10.25 -21.29
N LYS A 65 11.63 -9.97 -21.29
CA LYS A 65 12.45 -9.99 -20.07
C LYS A 65 12.43 -8.62 -19.40
N ASN A 66 12.89 -8.55 -18.14
CA ASN A 66 12.90 -7.28 -17.38
C ASN A 66 11.52 -6.58 -17.37
N ILE A 67 10.42 -7.34 -17.39
CA ILE A 67 9.07 -6.81 -17.20
C ILE A 67 8.84 -6.66 -15.70
N TYR A 68 8.85 -5.42 -15.22
CA TYR A 68 8.68 -5.16 -13.80
C TYR A 68 7.21 -5.16 -13.39
N MET A 69 6.91 -5.77 -12.24
CA MET A 69 5.61 -5.66 -11.60
C MET A 69 5.41 -4.22 -11.11
N LEU A 70 4.24 -3.63 -11.38
CA LEU A 70 3.89 -2.33 -10.84
C LEU A 70 3.40 -2.49 -9.39
N TYR A 71 3.90 -1.63 -8.50
CA TYR A 71 3.33 -1.39 -7.19
C TYR A 71 2.41 -0.18 -7.24
N TYR A 72 1.31 -0.22 -6.50
CA TYR A 72 0.46 0.95 -6.34
C TYR A 72 1.16 1.98 -5.45
N TRP A 73 1.17 3.26 -5.86
CA TRP A 73 1.87 4.32 -5.15
C TRP A 73 0.97 5.55 -5.00
N CYS A 74 0.60 5.86 -3.76
CA CYS A 74 -0.42 6.86 -3.45
C CYS A 74 -0.06 8.28 -3.95
N ASP A 75 1.21 8.66 -3.98
CA ASP A 75 1.62 9.96 -4.52
C ASP A 75 1.34 10.06 -6.04
N LEU A 76 1.48 8.95 -6.78
CA LEU A 76 1.16 8.90 -8.20
C LEU A 76 -0.36 8.90 -8.43
N GLU A 77 -1.14 8.39 -7.48
CA GLU A 77 -2.60 8.50 -7.50
C GLU A 77 -3.04 9.96 -7.36
N LEU A 78 -2.42 10.72 -6.46
CA LEU A 78 -2.70 12.15 -6.29
C LEU A 78 -2.33 12.93 -7.56
N LEU A 79 -1.16 12.65 -8.17
CA LEU A 79 -0.77 13.24 -9.46
C LEU A 79 -1.73 12.83 -10.61
N ALA A 80 -2.25 11.61 -10.60
CA ALA A 80 -3.28 11.18 -11.55
C ALA A 80 -4.60 11.94 -11.31
N GLN A 81 -4.98 12.17 -10.04
CA GLN A 81 -6.18 12.90 -9.66
C GLN A 81 -6.11 14.36 -10.09
N GLU A 82 -4.97 15.04 -9.90
CA GLU A 82 -4.74 16.40 -10.40
C GLU A 82 -4.92 16.55 -11.91
N VAL A 83 -4.74 15.46 -12.67
CA VAL A 83 -4.97 15.46 -14.12
C VAL A 83 -6.39 15.05 -14.48
N ALA A 84 -7.00 14.10 -13.76
CA ALA A 84 -8.42 13.77 -13.93
C ALA A 84 -9.34 14.95 -13.57
N ASP A 85 -8.95 15.74 -12.57
CA ASP A 85 -9.64 16.96 -12.13
C ASP A 85 -9.63 18.09 -13.17
N LYS A 86 -8.73 18.04 -14.17
CA LYS A 86 -8.68 19.02 -15.27
C LYS A 86 -9.73 18.76 -16.36
N CYS A 87 -10.36 17.58 -16.37
CA CYS A 87 -11.42 17.25 -17.32
C CYS A 87 -11.04 17.45 -18.81
N ASP A 88 -9.76 17.21 -19.14
CA ASP A 88 -9.18 17.49 -20.46
C ASP A 88 -8.23 16.36 -20.88
N VAL A 89 -8.52 15.72 -22.01
CA VAL A 89 -7.65 14.67 -22.59
C VAL A 89 -6.28 15.22 -23.03
N SER A 90 -6.18 16.51 -23.33
CA SER A 90 -4.94 17.18 -23.72
C SER A 90 -4.06 17.60 -22.54
N ALA A 91 -4.56 17.47 -21.30
CA ALA A 91 -3.84 17.82 -20.09
C ALA A 91 -2.48 17.11 -20.05
N ARG A 92 -1.42 17.88 -19.76
CA ARG A 92 -0.03 17.39 -19.75
C ARG A 92 0.18 16.33 -18.66
N ALA A 93 1.16 15.46 -18.89
CA ALA A 93 1.65 14.56 -17.83
C ALA A 93 2.34 15.38 -16.72
N PRO A 94 2.34 14.89 -15.47
CA PRO A 94 3.15 15.46 -14.39
C PRO A 94 4.65 15.44 -14.76
N VAL A 95 5.41 16.44 -14.29
CA VAL A 95 6.84 16.58 -14.64
C VAL A 95 7.63 15.37 -14.11
N GLY A 96 8.46 14.77 -14.97
CA GLY A 96 9.24 13.56 -14.65
C GLY A 96 8.50 12.23 -14.90
N TYR A 97 7.16 12.24 -14.94
CA TYR A 97 6.32 11.05 -15.00
C TYR A 97 5.69 10.84 -16.39
N SER A 98 5.18 9.63 -16.64
CA SER A 98 4.30 9.36 -17.79
C SER A 98 2.81 9.36 -17.39
N LYS A 99 1.93 9.40 -18.39
CA LYS A 99 0.48 9.40 -18.19
C LYS A 99 -0.24 8.69 -19.34
N VAL A 100 -1.27 7.92 -19.00
CA VAL A 100 -2.38 7.60 -19.90
C VAL A 100 -3.67 8.27 -19.41
N ILE A 101 -4.54 8.64 -20.34
CA ILE A 101 -5.83 9.27 -20.07
C ILE A 101 -6.88 8.73 -21.03
N ALA A 102 -8.09 8.50 -20.55
CA ALA A 102 -9.25 8.13 -21.34
C ALA A 102 -10.42 9.05 -20.98
N ARG A 103 -11.29 9.30 -21.95
CA ARG A 103 -12.56 9.99 -21.78
C ARG A 103 -13.65 9.13 -22.38
N PHE A 104 -14.74 8.96 -21.65
CA PHE A 104 -15.99 8.43 -22.16
C PHE A 104 -17.11 9.40 -21.83
N SER A 105 -18.09 9.57 -22.72
CA SER A 105 -19.33 10.29 -22.47
C SER A 105 -20.45 9.27 -22.21
N PRO A 106 -20.56 8.71 -20.99
CA PRO A 106 -21.54 7.67 -20.68
C PRO A 106 -22.99 8.15 -20.70
N SER A 107 -23.87 7.28 -21.20
CA SER A 107 -25.32 7.33 -20.94
C SER A 107 -25.73 6.51 -19.68
N ALA A 108 -24.77 6.07 -18.85
CA ALA A 108 -25.00 5.09 -17.79
C ALA A 108 -24.11 5.32 -16.55
N SER A 109 -24.67 5.05 -15.37
CA SER A 109 -24.09 5.34 -14.04
C SER A 109 -22.95 4.41 -13.58
N ASN A 110 -22.58 3.39 -14.34
CA ASN A 110 -21.54 2.44 -13.95
C ASN A 110 -20.13 2.94 -14.31
N THR A 111 -19.57 3.83 -13.48
CA THR A 111 -18.20 4.34 -13.61
C THR A 111 -17.12 3.26 -13.49
N MET A 112 -17.36 2.20 -12.72
CA MET A 112 -16.41 1.09 -12.56
C MET A 112 -16.20 0.33 -13.88
N GLY A 113 -17.28 0.10 -14.63
CA GLY A 113 -17.22 -0.44 -15.99
C GLY A 113 -16.64 0.52 -17.03
N LEU A 114 -16.54 1.83 -16.74
CA LEU A 114 -15.80 2.79 -17.57
C LEU A 114 -14.30 2.76 -17.28
N ALA A 115 -13.88 2.46 -16.04
CA ALA A 115 -12.47 2.17 -15.73
C ALA A 115 -11.98 0.92 -16.50
N ASP A 116 -12.79 -0.15 -16.54
CA ASP A 116 -12.50 -1.35 -17.36
C ASP A 116 -12.33 -0.99 -18.85
N LYS A 117 -13.25 -0.18 -19.41
CA LYS A 117 -13.15 0.31 -20.79
C LYS A 117 -11.94 1.19 -21.03
N SER A 118 -11.51 1.97 -20.04
CA SER A 118 -10.31 2.82 -20.11
C SER A 118 -9.06 1.96 -20.24
N ILE A 119 -8.90 0.97 -19.36
CA ILE A 119 -7.80 0.01 -19.39
C ILE A 119 -7.80 -0.76 -20.72
N LYS A 120 -8.98 -1.20 -21.19
CA LYS A 120 -9.12 -1.87 -22.48
C LYS A 120 -8.69 -0.95 -23.64
N GLN A 121 -9.17 0.28 -23.70
CA GLN A 121 -8.83 1.24 -24.76
C GLN A 121 -7.31 1.49 -24.82
N TRP A 122 -6.67 1.75 -23.69
CA TRP A 122 -5.22 1.97 -23.64
C TRP A 122 -4.43 0.74 -24.08
N TRP A 123 -4.92 -0.47 -23.79
CA TRP A 123 -4.24 -1.70 -24.16
C TRP A 123 -4.53 -2.16 -25.59
N ASP A 124 -5.72 -1.86 -26.13
CA ASP A 124 -6.12 -2.19 -27.52
C ASP A 124 -5.20 -1.52 -28.57
N GLU A 125 -4.47 -0.47 -28.19
CA GLU A 125 -3.37 0.11 -28.96
C GLU A 125 -2.24 -0.88 -29.28
N ILE A 126 -2.16 -2.04 -28.60
CA ILE A 126 -1.31 -3.17 -29.00
C ILE A 126 -1.57 -3.62 -30.46
N SER A 127 -2.78 -3.39 -30.98
CA SER A 127 -3.15 -3.65 -32.38
C SER A 127 -2.39 -2.79 -33.41
N LYS A 128 -1.75 -1.71 -32.96
CA LYS A 128 -0.91 -0.79 -33.76
C LYS A 128 0.52 -1.29 -33.90
N ILE A 129 0.91 -2.31 -33.12
CA ILE A 129 2.21 -2.97 -33.20
C ILE A 129 2.18 -3.96 -34.38
N ILE A 130 2.64 -3.50 -35.56
CA ILE A 130 2.60 -4.30 -36.79
C ILE A 130 3.72 -5.35 -36.83
N ASN A 131 4.92 -4.99 -36.39
CA ASN A 131 6.11 -5.84 -36.53
C ASN A 131 6.38 -6.67 -35.27
N ILE A 132 5.59 -7.72 -35.07
CA ILE A 132 5.71 -8.63 -33.92
C ILE A 132 6.88 -9.64 -34.03
N ASN A 133 7.59 -9.70 -35.15
CA ASN A 133 8.73 -10.62 -35.35
C ASN A 133 10.09 -9.98 -35.01
N SER A 134 10.09 -8.82 -34.37
CA SER A 134 11.30 -8.05 -34.06
C SER A 134 11.11 -7.19 -32.79
N THR A 135 12.02 -6.26 -32.53
CA THR A 135 11.93 -5.33 -31.40
C THR A 135 10.61 -4.56 -31.39
N ILE A 136 9.88 -4.66 -30.29
CA ILE A 136 8.61 -3.97 -30.11
C ILE A 136 8.89 -2.51 -29.72
N ILE A 137 8.61 -1.59 -30.65
CA ILE A 137 8.88 -0.16 -30.53
C ILE A 137 7.60 0.66 -30.34
N ALA A 138 7.72 1.79 -29.66
CA ALA A 138 6.63 2.76 -29.52
C ALA A 138 6.39 3.50 -30.84
N THR A 139 5.12 3.71 -31.16
CA THR A 139 4.64 4.48 -32.31
C THR A 139 3.71 5.60 -31.82
N GLU A 140 3.45 6.60 -32.68
CA GLU A 140 2.53 7.70 -32.35
C GLU A 140 1.15 7.20 -31.91
N ASP A 141 0.65 6.18 -32.61
CA ASP A 141 -0.64 5.50 -32.38
C ASP A 141 -0.66 4.51 -31.20
N SER A 142 0.50 4.17 -30.61
CA SER A 142 0.60 3.17 -29.51
C SER A 142 1.08 3.74 -28.18
N LYS A 143 0.94 5.06 -28.00
CA LYS A 143 1.50 5.78 -26.87
C LYS A 143 0.97 5.33 -25.50
N ALA A 144 -0.32 4.98 -25.38
CA ALA A 144 -0.89 4.49 -24.14
C ALA A 144 -0.45 3.04 -23.87
N PHE A 145 -0.46 2.17 -24.88
CA PHE A 145 0.11 0.82 -24.77
C PHE A 145 1.58 0.88 -24.35
N ALA A 146 2.41 1.66 -25.06
CA ALA A 146 3.83 1.83 -24.76
C ALA A 146 4.10 2.40 -23.36
N THR A 147 3.22 3.24 -22.84
CA THR A 147 3.30 3.76 -21.48
C THR A 147 3.03 2.65 -20.45
N LEU A 148 1.93 1.89 -20.59
CA LEU A 148 1.54 0.86 -19.62
C LEU A 148 2.37 -0.43 -19.73
N ALA A 149 2.87 -0.75 -20.92
CA ALA A 149 3.70 -1.92 -21.21
C ALA A 149 5.20 -1.67 -21.04
N ASN A 150 5.64 -0.43 -20.72
CA ASN A 150 7.05 -0.09 -20.51
C ASN A 150 7.68 -1.04 -19.48
N GLY A 151 8.61 -1.88 -19.91
CA GLY A 151 9.21 -2.91 -19.05
C GLY A 151 9.81 -2.33 -17.77
N LYS A 152 10.37 -1.12 -17.84
CA LYS A 152 11.12 -0.44 -16.76
C LYS A 152 10.25 0.28 -15.71
N ALA A 153 8.94 0.42 -15.95
CA ALA A 153 8.04 1.01 -14.96
C ALA A 153 7.84 0.08 -13.76
N ARG A 154 7.84 0.64 -12.53
CA ARG A 154 7.68 -0.11 -11.26
C ARG A 154 6.60 0.46 -10.35
N LYS A 155 6.15 1.70 -10.56
CA LYS A 155 5.10 2.34 -9.76
C LYS A 155 3.96 2.81 -10.63
N LEU A 156 2.75 2.70 -10.11
CA LEU A 156 1.49 3.09 -10.74
C LEU A 156 0.63 3.83 -9.73
N GLY A 157 -0.01 4.91 -10.15
CA GLY A 157 -1.15 5.48 -9.43
C GLY A 157 -2.22 5.89 -10.43
N CYS A 158 -3.49 5.64 -10.09
CA CYS A 158 -4.60 5.83 -11.01
C CYS A 158 -5.80 6.46 -10.33
N ALA A 159 -6.42 7.41 -11.01
CA ALA A 159 -7.52 8.19 -10.53
C ALA A 159 -8.60 8.35 -11.60
N GLN A 160 -9.79 8.73 -11.17
CA GLN A 160 -10.93 9.01 -12.04
C GLN A 160 -11.65 10.27 -11.58
N ASN A 161 -12.37 10.90 -12.49
CA ASN A 161 -13.24 12.01 -12.19
C ASN A 161 -14.47 12.01 -13.12
N LEU A 162 -15.60 12.51 -12.61
CA LEU A 162 -16.79 12.80 -13.40
C LEU A 162 -16.90 14.31 -13.64
N CYS A 163 -16.91 14.69 -14.90
CA CYS A 163 -16.80 16.05 -15.38
C CYS A 163 -18.06 16.40 -16.18
N GLY A 164 -19.13 16.75 -15.48
CA GLY A 164 -20.47 16.79 -16.08
C GLY A 164 -20.92 15.38 -16.47
N GLU A 165 -21.20 15.16 -17.75
CA GLU A 165 -21.55 13.83 -18.28
C GLU A 165 -20.32 12.99 -18.66
N ASP A 166 -19.12 13.56 -18.69
CA ASP A 166 -17.90 12.85 -19.10
C ASP A 166 -17.18 12.16 -17.94
N PHE A 167 -16.86 10.88 -18.11
CA PHE A 167 -15.96 10.13 -17.24
C PHE A 167 -14.53 10.22 -17.77
N TYR A 168 -13.61 10.65 -16.90
CA TYR A 168 -12.18 10.65 -17.15
C TYR A 168 -11.51 9.61 -16.25
N ALA A 169 -10.66 8.77 -16.82
CA ALA A 169 -9.72 7.93 -16.09
C ALA A 169 -8.29 8.32 -16.47
N VAL A 170 -7.39 8.28 -15.48
CA VAL A 170 -5.98 8.64 -15.62
C VAL A 170 -5.13 7.64 -14.84
N CYS A 171 -4.02 7.20 -15.43
CA CYS A 171 -2.95 6.52 -14.70
C CYS A 171 -1.61 7.23 -14.95
N VAL A 172 -0.79 7.33 -13.91
CA VAL A 172 0.54 7.94 -13.88
C VAL A 172 1.57 6.89 -13.43
N LEU A 173 2.74 6.85 -14.06
CA LEU A 173 3.80 5.87 -13.79
C LEU A 173 5.16 6.55 -13.56
N ASP A 174 6.04 5.89 -12.80
CA ASP A 174 7.39 6.39 -12.47
C ASP A 174 8.35 6.46 -13.66
N ALA A 175 8.17 5.61 -14.68
CA ALA A 175 8.95 5.68 -15.91
C ALA A 175 8.36 6.69 -16.90
N LYS A 176 9.21 7.39 -17.65
CA LYS A 176 8.83 8.18 -18.83
C LYS A 176 8.25 7.27 -19.92
N THR A 177 7.32 7.80 -20.73
CA THR A 177 6.81 7.08 -21.92
C THR A 177 7.96 6.90 -22.90
N PRO A 178 8.20 5.68 -23.45
CA PRO A 178 9.19 5.48 -24.50
C PRO A 178 8.93 6.42 -25.70
N ALA A 179 9.97 7.06 -26.21
CA ALA A 179 9.85 7.94 -27.37
C ALA A 179 9.52 7.14 -28.63
N ILE A 180 8.99 7.81 -29.67
CA ILE A 180 8.65 7.14 -30.94
C ILE A 180 9.93 6.52 -31.53
N GLY A 181 9.87 5.22 -31.83
CA GLY A 181 11.02 4.42 -32.28
C GLY A 181 11.82 3.74 -31.17
N GLU A 182 11.63 4.10 -29.90
CA GLU A 182 12.26 3.41 -28.76
C GLU A 182 11.56 2.09 -28.43
N GLN A 183 12.33 1.15 -27.90
CA GLN A 183 11.84 -0.15 -27.45
C GLN A 183 10.93 -0.01 -26.21
N ILE A 184 9.76 -0.64 -26.25
CA ILE A 184 8.78 -0.66 -25.14
C ILE A 184 9.27 -1.58 -24.02
N TYR A 185 9.78 -2.76 -24.37
CA TYR A 185 10.34 -3.74 -23.43
C TYR A 185 11.41 -4.61 -24.09
N GLU A 186 12.33 -5.14 -23.28
CA GLU A 186 13.42 -5.99 -23.74
C GLU A 186 12.91 -7.37 -24.15
N ILE A 187 13.26 -7.83 -25.36
CA ILE A 187 12.90 -9.19 -25.79
C ILE A 187 13.74 -10.22 -25.00
N GLY A 188 13.04 -11.22 -24.46
CA GLY A 188 13.61 -12.33 -23.70
C GLY A 188 12.51 -13.06 -22.94
N THR A 189 12.84 -14.15 -22.25
CA THR A 189 11.89 -14.81 -21.36
C THR A 189 11.59 -13.94 -20.13
N GLY A 190 10.36 -13.99 -19.63
CA GLY A 190 10.07 -13.59 -18.26
C GLY A 190 11.02 -14.30 -17.27
N CYS A 191 11.27 -13.68 -16.13
CA CYS A 191 12.27 -14.18 -15.20
C CYS A 191 11.84 -15.51 -14.57
N THR A 192 12.84 -16.31 -14.21
CA THR A 192 12.72 -17.55 -13.43
C THR A 192 13.65 -17.55 -12.22
N THR A 193 14.61 -16.61 -12.16
CA THR A 193 15.51 -16.36 -11.04
C THR A 193 15.80 -14.87 -10.89
N ASP A 194 16.15 -14.42 -9.68
CA ASP A 194 16.51 -13.02 -9.38
C ASP A 194 17.58 -12.44 -10.32
N ALA A 195 18.55 -13.27 -10.73
CA ALA A 195 19.67 -12.89 -11.58
C ALA A 195 19.25 -12.45 -13.00
N GLU A 196 18.03 -12.78 -13.44
CA GLU A 196 17.49 -12.40 -14.75
C GLU A 196 16.84 -11.00 -14.73
N CYS A 197 16.62 -10.43 -13.54
CA CYS A 197 16.04 -9.11 -13.33
C CYS A 197 17.13 -8.03 -13.23
N THR A 198 17.60 -7.58 -14.39
CA THR A 198 18.88 -6.87 -14.54
C THR A 198 18.78 -5.35 -14.68
N THR A 199 17.58 -4.79 -14.90
CA THR A 199 17.43 -3.33 -15.11
C THR A 199 17.68 -2.50 -13.85
N PHE A 200 17.31 -3.02 -12.67
CA PHE A 200 17.50 -2.33 -11.39
C PHE A 200 18.28 -3.21 -10.41
N THR A 201 19.25 -2.63 -9.72
CA THR A 201 20.05 -3.34 -8.72
C THR A 201 19.20 -3.79 -7.53
N GLY A 202 19.45 -4.99 -7.02
CA GLY A 202 18.70 -5.55 -5.89
C GLY A 202 17.28 -6.02 -6.25
N SER A 203 16.98 -6.17 -7.55
CA SER A 203 15.75 -6.80 -8.01
C SER A 203 15.72 -8.30 -7.76
N THR A 204 14.50 -8.80 -7.53
CA THR A 204 14.19 -10.22 -7.42
C THR A 204 13.21 -10.64 -8.51
N CYS A 205 12.97 -11.93 -8.67
CA CYS A 205 11.96 -12.47 -9.56
C CYS A 205 10.78 -13.03 -8.76
N ASP A 206 9.56 -12.61 -9.11
CA ASP A 206 8.36 -13.35 -8.71
C ASP A 206 8.15 -14.48 -9.73
N VAL A 207 8.58 -15.68 -9.33
CA VAL A 207 8.61 -16.88 -10.18
C VAL A 207 7.23 -17.45 -10.49
N ASP A 208 6.20 -17.12 -9.69
CA ASP A 208 4.83 -17.56 -9.95
C ASP A 208 4.19 -16.74 -11.08
N ILE A 209 4.58 -15.48 -11.22
CA ILE A 209 4.12 -14.58 -12.29
C ILE A 209 5.14 -14.29 -13.40
N ASN A 210 6.37 -14.80 -13.32
CA ASN A 210 7.49 -14.55 -14.25
C ASN A 210 7.84 -13.05 -14.43
N GLN A 211 7.55 -12.22 -13.41
CA GLN A 211 7.81 -10.77 -13.44
C GLN A 211 8.92 -10.36 -12.47
N CYS A 212 9.68 -9.35 -12.87
CA CYS A 212 10.70 -8.78 -12.02
C CYS A 212 10.08 -7.88 -10.95
N VAL A 213 10.53 -8.05 -9.71
CA VAL A 213 10.23 -7.15 -8.61
C VAL A 213 11.36 -6.13 -8.50
N GLY A 214 10.99 -4.86 -8.49
CA GLY A 214 11.95 -3.77 -8.34
C GLY A 214 12.57 -3.79 -6.96
N GLY A 215 13.91 -3.87 -6.88
CA GLY A 215 14.61 -3.55 -5.65
C GLY A 215 14.21 -2.16 -5.15
N LEU A 216 14.13 -1.99 -3.83
CA LEU A 216 13.72 -0.72 -3.22
C LEU A 216 14.58 0.45 -3.74
N PRO A 217 13.98 1.59 -4.11
CA PRO A 217 14.70 2.69 -4.74
C PRO A 217 15.74 3.28 -3.78
N GLY A 218 17.02 3.14 -4.12
CA GLY A 218 18.12 3.60 -3.27
C GLY A 218 19.53 3.44 -3.85
N SER A 219 19.70 3.38 -5.18
CA SER A 219 21.01 3.25 -5.83
C SER A 219 21.12 3.85 -7.23
N TYR A 220 20.48 5.01 -7.47
CA TYR A 220 20.78 5.86 -8.63
C TYR A 220 20.54 7.33 -8.28
N GLU A 221 21.37 8.19 -8.86
CA GLU A 221 21.52 9.61 -8.56
C GLU A 221 20.30 10.41 -9.06
N GLU A 222 19.84 11.37 -8.25
CA GLU A 222 18.82 12.33 -8.66
C GLU A 222 19.44 13.39 -9.57
N GLU A 223 18.82 13.62 -10.73
CA GLU A 223 19.09 14.80 -11.55
C GLU A 223 18.14 15.91 -11.05
N GLU A 224 18.67 16.82 -10.20
CA GLU A 224 17.93 17.95 -9.63
C GLU A 224 17.39 18.92 -10.70
N GLU A 225 16.27 19.59 -10.42
CA GLU A 225 15.98 21.01 -10.77
C GLU A 225 14.78 21.50 -9.90
N PRO A 226 14.59 22.83 -9.70
CA PRO A 226 14.20 23.36 -8.39
C PRO A 226 12.70 23.70 -8.16
N ALA A 227 12.36 23.89 -6.88
CA ALA A 227 11.03 24.17 -6.36
C ALA A 227 10.55 25.63 -6.54
N PHE A 228 9.22 25.84 -6.57
CA PHE A 228 8.60 27.15 -6.30
C PHE A 228 7.29 27.07 -5.49
N ALA A 229 6.98 28.18 -4.82
CA ALA A 229 6.21 28.25 -3.58
C ALA A 229 4.67 28.29 -3.67
N THR A 230 4.06 27.68 -2.64
CA THR A 230 2.77 27.95 -1.96
C THR A 230 1.87 29.13 -2.37
N ALA A 231 0.55 28.89 -2.41
CA ALA A 231 -0.48 29.80 -1.87
C ALA A 231 -1.81 29.08 -1.55
N SER A 232 -2.47 29.52 -0.47
CA SER A 232 -3.85 29.24 -0.03
C SER A 232 -4.39 30.58 0.54
N PRO A 233 -5.68 30.79 0.94
CA PRO A 233 -6.85 29.91 0.95
C PRO A 233 -8.14 30.57 0.39
N SER A 234 -9.29 29.89 0.47
CA SER A 234 -10.42 30.30 1.35
C SER A 234 -11.63 29.37 1.20
N ALA A 235 -12.45 29.26 2.25
CA ALA A 235 -13.57 28.31 2.36
C ALA A 235 -14.94 28.94 2.01
N THR A 236 -15.94 28.11 1.72
CA THR A 236 -17.37 28.49 1.74
C THR A 236 -18.22 27.31 2.22
N THR A 237 -19.18 27.60 3.09
CA THR A 237 -19.89 26.66 3.98
C THR A 237 -21.23 26.14 3.44
N CYS A 238 -21.71 25.08 4.11
CA CYS A 238 -23.08 24.54 4.19
C CYS A 238 -23.61 23.73 2.99
N TRP A 239 -24.56 22.80 3.15
CA TRP A 239 -25.41 22.46 4.32
C TRP A 239 -25.27 21.00 4.79
N THR A 240 -25.87 20.66 5.94
CA THR A 240 -25.96 19.28 6.50
C THR A 240 -27.42 18.80 6.53
N THR A 241 -27.68 17.54 6.17
CA THR A 241 -28.96 16.85 6.44
C THR A 241 -28.71 15.52 7.14
N THR A 242 -29.16 15.44 8.40
CA THR A 242 -28.88 14.33 9.32
C THR A 242 -29.88 13.17 9.18
N PRO A 243 -29.44 11.91 9.02
CA PRO A 243 -30.26 10.75 9.30
C PRO A 243 -30.33 10.48 10.81
N LYS A 244 -31.52 10.14 11.30
CA LYS A 244 -31.80 9.89 12.72
C LYS A 244 -31.42 8.46 13.11
N THR A 245 -30.32 8.29 13.84
CA THR A 245 -29.93 6.98 14.41
C THR A 245 -30.80 6.62 15.62
N THR A 246 -31.49 5.47 15.56
CA THR A 246 -32.22 4.91 16.71
C THR A 246 -31.26 4.11 17.58
N THR A 247 -31.18 4.46 18.87
CA THR A 247 -30.35 3.78 19.86
C THR A 247 -31.03 2.50 20.35
N THR A 248 -30.40 1.34 20.16
CA THR A 248 -30.66 0.14 20.96
C THR A 248 -29.35 -0.57 21.25
N THR A 249 -29.05 -0.77 22.54
CA THR A 249 -27.78 -1.34 23.00
C THR A 249 -27.86 -2.86 23.08
N GLU A 250 -27.56 -3.55 21.98
CA GLU A 250 -27.21 -4.98 21.99
C GLU A 250 -25.73 -5.18 21.70
N LEU A 251 -25.10 -6.12 22.43
CA LEU A 251 -23.71 -6.53 22.22
C LEU A 251 -23.60 -7.22 20.86
N ARG A 252 -23.18 -6.46 19.85
CA ARG A 252 -22.98 -6.97 18.49
C ARG A 252 -21.73 -7.87 18.46
N THR A 253 -21.92 -9.17 18.63
CA THR A 253 -20.86 -10.17 18.44
C THR A 253 -20.30 -10.08 17.02
N ILE A 254 -18.98 -10.17 16.89
CA ILE A 254 -18.30 -10.20 15.60
C ILE A 254 -18.55 -11.57 14.98
N ASP A 255 -18.93 -11.60 13.70
CA ASP A 255 -19.12 -12.86 12.97
C ASP A 255 -17.83 -13.70 13.05
N PRO A 256 -17.87 -14.96 13.52
CA PRO A 256 -16.71 -15.85 13.57
C PRO A 256 -15.97 -15.98 12.24
N ALA A 257 -16.63 -15.77 11.09
CA ALA A 257 -16.00 -15.76 9.78
C ALA A 257 -14.90 -14.67 9.64
N PHE A 258 -15.04 -13.56 10.37
CA PHE A 258 -14.09 -12.43 10.40
C PHE A 258 -13.31 -12.35 11.74
N ASN A 259 -13.44 -13.34 12.63
CA ASN A 259 -12.76 -13.39 13.92
C ASN A 259 -12.02 -14.73 14.14
N LYS A 260 -11.12 -15.09 13.22
CA LYS A 260 -10.35 -16.32 13.24
C LYS A 260 -9.02 -16.17 13.98
N ARG A 261 -8.39 -14.98 13.97
CA ARG A 261 -7.07 -14.76 14.59
C ARG A 261 -7.13 -14.77 16.12
N CYS A 262 -8.17 -14.16 16.71
CA CYS A 262 -8.40 -14.15 18.15
C CYS A 262 -9.87 -14.49 18.48
N PRO A 263 -10.33 -15.74 18.30
CA PRO A 263 -11.76 -16.11 18.37
C PRO A 263 -12.46 -15.76 19.70
N ASN A 264 -11.69 -15.76 20.80
CA ASN A 264 -12.15 -15.42 22.15
C ASN A 264 -12.32 -13.90 22.36
N ASN A 265 -11.75 -13.06 21.49
CA ASN A 265 -11.78 -11.61 21.59
C ASN A 265 -12.82 -11.04 20.63
N GLN A 266 -13.98 -10.66 21.15
CA GLN A 266 -15.11 -10.11 20.38
C GLN A 266 -15.07 -8.57 20.34
N VAL A 267 -13.89 -8.01 20.01
CA VAL A 267 -13.60 -6.57 20.23
C VAL A 267 -13.25 -5.82 18.94
N ILE A 268 -12.49 -6.43 18.04
CA ILE A 268 -12.22 -5.99 16.66
C ILE A 268 -12.12 -7.23 15.77
N ASP A 269 -12.27 -7.07 14.46
CA ASP A 269 -12.16 -8.17 13.48
C ASP A 269 -10.72 -8.36 12.95
N ASP A 270 -10.49 -9.47 12.25
CA ASP A 270 -9.18 -9.83 11.70
C ASP A 270 -8.65 -8.84 10.65
N PHE A 271 -9.53 -8.08 10.01
CA PHE A 271 -9.15 -7.06 9.03
C PHE A 271 -8.56 -5.85 9.75
N VAL A 272 -9.21 -5.35 10.82
CA VAL A 272 -8.66 -4.30 11.69
C VAL A 272 -7.37 -4.74 12.37
N ARG A 273 -7.29 -5.98 12.86
CA ARG A 273 -6.04 -6.56 13.40
C ARG A 273 -4.90 -6.54 12.37
N SER A 274 -5.23 -6.84 11.11
CA SER A 274 -4.26 -6.84 10.01
C SER A 274 -3.85 -5.42 9.62
N ALA A 275 -4.78 -4.45 9.62
CA ALA A 275 -4.46 -3.04 9.43
C ALA A 275 -3.43 -2.57 10.47
N PHE A 276 -3.63 -2.82 11.76
CA PHE A 276 -2.63 -2.51 12.79
C PHE A 276 -1.28 -3.21 12.52
N LEU A 277 -1.28 -4.53 12.34
CA LEU A 277 -0.05 -5.32 12.21
C LEU A 277 0.78 -4.94 10.97
N LEU A 278 0.13 -4.83 9.81
CA LEU A 278 0.78 -4.60 8.53
C LEU A 278 1.34 -3.18 8.47
N ASN A 279 0.60 -2.16 8.89
CA ASN A 279 1.12 -0.79 8.96
C ASN A 279 2.36 -0.71 9.87
N HIS A 280 2.30 -1.26 11.08
CA HIS A 280 3.45 -1.23 11.99
C HIS A 280 4.68 -1.91 11.39
N ASN A 281 4.52 -3.07 10.75
CA ASN A 281 5.64 -3.76 10.12
C ASN A 281 6.17 -3.03 8.89
N ALA A 282 5.33 -2.47 8.02
CA ALA A 282 5.75 -1.67 6.87
C ALA A 282 6.54 -0.41 7.28
N LEU A 283 6.14 0.24 8.37
CA LEU A 283 6.82 1.41 8.94
C LEU A 283 8.16 1.02 9.59
N ARG A 284 8.19 -0.08 10.36
CA ARG A 284 9.42 -0.64 10.93
C ARG A 284 10.40 -1.09 9.86
N GLU A 285 9.92 -1.65 8.75
CA GLU A 285 10.69 -2.03 7.58
C GLU A 285 11.37 -0.81 6.93
N GLN A 286 10.61 0.24 6.63
CA GLN A 286 11.15 1.49 6.10
C GLN A 286 12.23 2.07 7.02
N LEU A 287 12.00 2.08 8.34
CA LEU A 287 13.00 2.54 9.31
C LEU A 287 14.23 1.63 9.34
N ALA A 288 14.05 0.31 9.32
CA ALA A 288 15.15 -0.65 9.35
C ALA A 288 16.06 -0.53 8.13
N GLN A 289 15.50 -0.15 6.98
CA GLN A 289 16.24 0.07 5.74
C GLN A 289 16.79 1.50 5.58
N GLY A 290 16.42 2.42 6.49
CA GLY A 290 16.90 3.81 6.52
C GLY A 290 16.18 4.73 5.54
N LEU A 291 14.89 4.46 5.28
CA LEU A 291 14.04 5.19 4.33
C LEU A 291 13.17 6.28 5.00
N VAL A 292 13.29 6.47 6.31
CA VAL A 292 12.47 7.43 7.08
C VAL A 292 13.22 8.76 7.24
N VAL A 293 12.65 9.84 6.69
CA VAL A 293 13.13 11.22 6.89
C VAL A 293 12.70 11.73 8.28
N MET A 294 13.62 12.36 9.02
CA MET A 294 13.29 13.08 10.25
C MET A 294 12.96 14.56 9.98
N GLY A 295 12.34 15.25 10.94
CA GLY A 295 12.00 16.67 10.84
C GLY A 295 13.17 17.66 10.73
N ASN A 296 14.42 17.19 10.76
CA ASN A 296 15.62 17.97 10.42
C ASN A 296 16.12 17.70 8.99
N GLY A 297 15.35 16.99 8.15
CA GLY A 297 15.69 16.60 6.79
C GLY A 297 16.67 15.43 6.67
N VAL A 298 17.18 14.89 7.79
CA VAL A 298 18.18 13.81 7.77
C VAL A 298 17.49 12.45 7.82
N MET A 299 17.92 11.52 6.95
CA MET A 299 17.47 10.12 6.97
C MET A 299 17.81 9.45 8.31
N ALA A 300 16.87 8.69 8.85
CA ALA A 300 17.12 7.83 9.97
C ALA A 300 18.12 6.72 9.59
N ARG A 301 19.13 6.48 10.43
CA ARG A 301 20.11 5.42 10.21
C ARG A 301 19.41 4.06 10.24
N LYS A 302 19.87 3.14 9.39
CA LYS A 302 19.37 1.76 9.30
C LYS A 302 19.36 1.05 10.66
N ALA A 303 18.39 0.16 10.88
CA ALA A 303 18.28 -0.65 12.10
C ALA A 303 18.80 -2.07 11.84
N SER A 304 19.81 -2.49 12.59
CA SER A 304 20.52 -3.75 12.33
C SER A 304 19.84 -5.02 12.84
N ARG A 305 18.77 -4.89 13.62
CA ARG A 305 18.08 -6.03 14.27
C ARG A 305 16.60 -5.76 14.61
N MET A 306 15.90 -4.99 13.77
CA MET A 306 14.49 -4.66 13.95
C MET A 306 13.62 -5.91 13.88
N ILE A 307 12.95 -6.32 14.96
CA ILE A 307 12.08 -7.51 14.92
C ILE A 307 10.80 -7.22 14.11
N ARG A 308 10.35 -8.19 13.30
CA ARG A 308 9.02 -8.21 12.70
C ARG A 308 8.00 -8.52 13.79
N LEU A 309 7.05 -7.61 14.01
CA LEU A 309 5.99 -7.82 14.99
C LEU A 309 5.04 -8.92 14.52
N VAL A 310 4.55 -9.72 15.47
CA VAL A 310 3.40 -10.61 15.26
C VAL A 310 2.22 -10.22 16.14
N TYR A 311 1.02 -10.64 15.77
CA TYR A 311 -0.17 -10.29 16.53
C TYR A 311 -0.31 -11.13 17.81
N ASP A 312 -0.79 -10.52 18.89
CA ASP A 312 -0.99 -11.19 20.19
C ASP A 312 -2.37 -10.88 20.76
N CYS A 313 -3.15 -11.94 21.01
CA CYS A 313 -4.53 -11.84 21.47
C CYS A 313 -4.65 -11.44 22.95
N ASP A 314 -3.65 -11.75 23.79
CA ASP A 314 -3.65 -11.35 25.20
C ASP A 314 -3.30 -9.86 25.33
N ALA A 315 -2.36 -9.37 24.50
CA ALA A 315 -2.09 -7.95 24.35
C ALA A 315 -3.30 -7.17 23.82
N GLU A 316 -4.03 -7.70 22.83
CA GLU A 316 -5.28 -7.11 22.34
C GLU A 316 -6.33 -7.04 23.45
N LYS A 317 -6.53 -8.13 24.19
CA LYS A 317 -7.48 -8.15 25.30
C LYS A 317 -7.09 -7.12 26.36
N SER A 318 -5.80 -7.03 26.70
CA SER A 318 -5.28 -6.05 27.65
C SER A 318 -5.49 -4.60 27.16
N ALA A 319 -5.26 -4.33 25.87
CA ALA A 319 -5.51 -3.02 25.26
C ALA A 319 -7.00 -2.67 25.28
N HIS A 320 -7.88 -3.65 25.02
CA HIS A 320 -9.34 -3.48 25.11
C HIS A 320 -9.81 -3.20 26.55
N ASP A 321 -9.32 -3.98 27.53
CA ASP A 321 -9.66 -3.81 28.94
C ASP A 321 -9.28 -2.41 29.47
N TRP A 322 -8.26 -1.75 28.87
CA TRP A 322 -7.95 -0.34 29.13
C TRP A 322 -8.84 0.61 28.31
N ALA A 323 -8.94 0.41 27.00
CA ALA A 323 -9.70 1.28 26.10
C ALA A 323 -11.17 1.44 26.55
N SER A 324 -11.79 0.33 26.98
CA SER A 324 -13.17 0.25 27.49
C SER A 324 -13.43 0.98 28.81
N LYS A 325 -12.40 1.45 29.52
CA LYS A 325 -12.59 2.35 30.66
C LYS A 325 -12.98 3.76 30.24
N CYS A 326 -12.74 4.14 28.99
CA CYS A 326 -13.06 5.46 28.45
C CYS A 326 -12.47 6.64 29.24
N ILE A 327 -11.24 6.45 29.75
CA ILE A 327 -10.43 7.47 30.43
C ILE A 327 -9.43 8.04 29.43
N ASP A 328 -9.20 9.36 29.44
CA ASP A 328 -8.24 10.01 28.54
C ASP A 328 -6.80 10.03 29.07
N GLU A 329 -6.31 8.88 29.55
CA GLU A 329 -5.00 8.74 30.20
C GLU A 329 -4.27 7.47 29.74
N ASP A 330 -2.92 7.50 29.78
CA ASP A 330 -2.09 6.32 29.53
C ASP A 330 -2.25 5.31 30.70
N SER A 331 -2.20 4.00 30.44
CA SER A 331 -2.45 2.98 31.49
C SER A 331 -1.35 2.86 32.54
N THR A 332 -1.73 2.46 33.76
CA THR A 332 -0.82 2.21 34.88
C THR A 332 -0.24 0.79 34.90
N GLN A 333 -0.48 -0.03 33.87
CA GLN A 333 0.08 -1.39 33.81
C GLN A 333 1.52 -1.37 33.29
N THR A 334 2.31 -2.37 33.66
CA THR A 334 3.75 -2.45 33.32
C THR A 334 4.11 -3.72 32.55
N MET A 335 3.11 -4.50 32.12
CA MET A 335 3.31 -5.75 31.37
C MET A 335 3.59 -5.48 29.88
N TYR A 336 2.95 -4.45 29.34
CA TYR A 336 3.06 -4.01 27.96
C TYR A 336 3.51 -2.56 27.88
N THR A 337 4.27 -2.24 26.83
CA THR A 337 4.40 -0.85 26.38
C THR A 337 3.09 -0.42 25.73
N GLU A 338 2.59 0.77 26.02
CA GLU A 338 1.31 1.27 25.46
C GLU A 338 1.52 2.44 24.49
N ASN A 339 0.87 2.38 23.32
CA ASN A 339 0.49 3.55 22.54
C ASN A 339 -1.01 3.78 22.64
N ARG A 340 -1.41 5.06 22.72
CA ARG A 340 -2.79 5.46 22.92
C ARG A 340 -3.12 6.72 22.11
N TYR A 341 -4.36 6.85 21.65
CA TYR A 341 -4.85 8.05 20.95
C TYR A 341 -6.36 8.25 21.13
N THR A 342 -6.80 9.50 21.16
CA THR A 342 -8.22 9.88 21.18
C THR A 342 -8.66 10.61 19.92
N ILE A 343 -9.84 10.23 19.43
CA ILE A 343 -10.49 10.88 18.29
C ILE A 343 -11.82 11.46 18.77
N ASN A 344 -11.92 12.79 18.88
CA ASN A 344 -13.12 13.47 19.37
C ASN A 344 -14.37 13.27 18.47
N ASP A 345 -14.17 12.84 17.23
CA ASP A 345 -15.25 12.41 16.33
C ASP A 345 -15.64 10.96 16.66
N THR A 346 -16.77 10.79 17.36
CA THR A 346 -17.32 9.47 17.71
C THR A 346 -18.02 8.75 16.55
N SER A 347 -18.15 9.39 15.38
CA SER A 347 -18.72 8.78 14.17
C SER A 347 -17.68 8.06 13.29
N VAL A 348 -16.39 8.20 13.59
CA VAL A 348 -15.30 7.51 12.87
C VAL A 348 -15.46 5.99 12.97
N THR A 349 -15.23 5.29 11.85
CA THR A 349 -15.28 3.82 11.82
C THR A 349 -14.07 3.23 12.54
N VAL A 350 -14.20 1.97 13.00
CA VAL A 350 -13.12 1.24 13.68
C VAL A 350 -11.84 1.17 12.83
N GLN A 351 -11.97 0.87 11.53
CA GLN A 351 -10.85 0.84 10.58
C GLN A 351 -10.22 2.23 10.40
N ALA A 352 -11.03 3.28 10.21
CA ALA A 352 -10.50 4.64 10.04
C ALA A 352 -9.81 5.16 11.31
N ALA A 353 -10.30 4.79 12.49
CA ALA A 353 -9.66 5.07 13.77
C ALA A 353 -8.30 4.35 13.91
N ALA A 354 -8.25 3.06 13.56
CA ALA A 354 -7.02 2.26 13.55
C ALA A 354 -5.97 2.85 12.61
N TYR A 355 -6.33 3.11 11.35
CA TYR A 355 -5.42 3.71 10.37
C TYR A 355 -4.89 5.07 10.83
N LYS A 356 -5.80 5.95 11.27
CA LYS A 356 -5.47 7.29 11.74
C LYS A 356 -4.54 7.30 12.96
N SER A 357 -4.74 6.40 13.93
CA SER A 357 -3.90 6.36 15.14
C SER A 357 -2.46 5.95 14.79
N VAL A 358 -2.30 4.91 13.96
CA VAL A 358 -0.98 4.40 13.55
C VAL A 358 -0.18 5.47 12.81
N TRP A 359 -0.83 6.21 11.92
CA TRP A 359 -0.18 7.29 11.18
C TRP A 359 0.22 8.45 12.10
N ILE A 360 -0.70 8.95 12.95
CA ILE A 360 -0.41 10.06 13.88
C ILE A 360 0.74 9.70 14.86
N TRP A 361 0.78 8.47 15.36
CA TRP A 361 1.86 8.00 16.23
C TRP A 361 3.22 8.00 15.51
N TRP A 362 3.25 7.59 14.24
CA TRP A 362 4.50 7.55 13.48
C TRP A 362 4.95 8.94 13.03
N GLU A 363 4.02 9.81 12.64
CA GLU A 363 4.30 11.16 12.12
C GLU A 363 4.95 12.12 13.12
N GLU A 364 5.05 11.76 14.42
CA GLU A 364 5.88 12.51 15.37
C GLU A 364 7.31 12.75 14.81
N ILE A 365 7.88 11.78 14.10
CA ILE A 365 9.22 11.88 13.49
C ILE A 365 9.30 12.89 12.34
N LYS A 366 8.18 13.29 11.72
CA LYS A 366 8.18 14.29 10.62
C LYS A 366 8.53 15.69 11.10
N ASN A 367 8.31 16.00 12.38
CA ASN A 367 8.53 17.34 12.96
C ASN A 367 9.48 17.32 14.17
N LYS A 368 10.14 16.19 14.40
CA LYS A 368 11.10 15.90 15.48
C LYS A 368 12.25 15.07 14.93
N ASN A 369 13.26 14.81 15.74
CA ASN A 369 14.42 14.03 15.32
C ASN A 369 14.95 13.17 16.46
N MET A 370 15.38 11.94 16.13
CA MET A 370 16.16 11.11 17.03
C MET A 370 17.57 11.68 17.20
N LEU A 371 18.18 11.39 18.35
CA LEU A 371 19.57 11.77 18.66
C LEU A 371 20.55 10.81 17.96
N GLN A 372 20.84 11.04 16.67
CA GLN A 372 21.67 10.14 15.85
C GLN A 372 22.75 10.83 14.98
N LEU A 373 23.22 12.00 15.41
CA LEU A 373 24.45 12.60 14.88
C LEU A 373 25.68 11.73 15.21
N ALA A 374 26.86 12.09 14.69
CA ALA A 374 28.10 11.39 15.02
C ALA A 374 28.30 11.34 16.55
N GLY A 375 28.60 10.15 17.08
CA GLY A 375 28.74 9.90 18.52
C GLY A 375 27.42 9.68 19.29
N GLN A 376 26.25 9.86 18.67
CA GLN A 376 24.95 9.64 19.33
C GLN A 376 24.36 8.26 18.99
N THR A 377 23.53 7.72 19.89
CA THR A 377 23.00 6.34 19.82
C THR A 377 21.47 6.25 19.91
N ASN A 378 20.75 7.16 19.25
CA ASN A 378 19.28 7.24 19.18
C ASN A 378 18.58 6.90 20.50
N LEU A 379 19.07 7.51 21.59
CA LEU A 379 18.47 7.38 22.91
C LEU A 379 17.13 8.12 22.95
N TYR A 380 16.12 7.46 23.49
CA TYR A 380 14.80 8.03 23.70
C TYR A 380 14.76 8.86 24.97
N TYR A 381 14.17 10.05 24.87
CA TYR A 381 13.80 10.88 26.01
C TYR A 381 12.43 11.51 25.76
N ASN A 382 11.62 11.63 26.81
CA ASN A 382 10.25 12.15 26.74
C ASN A 382 10.19 13.57 26.17
N HIS A 383 11.20 14.41 26.47
CA HIS A 383 11.30 15.78 25.96
C HIS A 383 11.51 15.88 24.43
N LEU A 384 11.83 14.77 23.74
CA LEU A 384 11.94 14.77 22.27
C LEU A 384 10.57 14.82 21.57
N GLY A 385 9.47 14.54 22.28
CA GLY A 385 8.13 14.49 21.68
C GLY A 385 7.95 13.36 20.66
N LEU A 386 8.69 12.26 20.84
CA LEU A 386 8.67 11.05 20.00
C LEU A 386 8.04 9.87 20.76
N LYS A 387 7.09 10.13 21.69
CA LYS A 387 6.66 9.12 22.67
C LYS A 387 5.96 7.93 22.04
N HIS A 388 5.25 8.14 20.93
CA HIS A 388 4.53 7.09 20.24
C HIS A 388 5.38 6.46 19.12
N PHE A 389 6.08 7.30 18.35
CA PHE A 389 7.00 6.85 17.31
C PHE A 389 8.07 5.92 17.87
N ALA A 390 8.72 6.30 18.99
CA ALA A 390 9.78 5.49 19.59
C ALA A 390 9.27 4.10 19.98
N LYS A 391 8.06 4.02 20.56
CA LYS A 391 7.43 2.75 20.93
C LYS A 391 7.17 1.89 19.69
N MET A 392 6.63 2.44 18.60
CA MET A 392 6.46 1.69 17.33
C MET A 392 7.79 1.25 16.71
N ALA A 393 8.82 2.07 16.82
CA ALA A 393 10.15 1.89 16.24
C ALA A 393 11.09 0.98 17.06
N TRP A 394 10.64 0.42 18.18
CA TRP A 394 11.54 -0.21 19.14
C TRP A 394 12.01 -1.60 18.71
N ASP A 395 13.32 -1.83 18.57
CA ASP A 395 13.83 -3.04 17.89
C ASP A 395 13.58 -4.36 18.62
N THR A 396 13.50 -4.33 19.95
CA THR A 396 13.24 -5.49 20.84
C THR A 396 11.75 -5.82 21.04
N GLN A 397 10.81 -5.03 20.52
CA GLN A 397 9.39 -5.40 20.56
C GLN A 397 9.11 -6.56 19.62
N LYS A 398 8.37 -7.55 20.11
CA LYS A 398 8.13 -8.83 19.45
C LYS A 398 6.69 -9.01 18.98
N LYS A 399 5.73 -8.49 19.76
CA LYS A 399 4.31 -8.67 19.45
C LYS A 399 3.49 -7.42 19.75
N ILE A 400 2.37 -7.30 19.07
CA ILE A 400 1.40 -6.21 19.18
C ILE A 400 -0.02 -6.76 19.32
N GLY A 401 -0.86 -6.13 20.14
CA GLY A 401 -2.30 -6.30 20.11
C GLY A 401 -2.99 -4.96 20.38
N CYS A 402 -4.06 -4.66 19.65
CA CYS A 402 -4.68 -3.33 19.65
C CYS A 402 -6.20 -3.42 19.79
N SER A 403 -6.81 -2.34 20.28
CA SER A 403 -8.26 -2.20 20.37
C SER A 403 -8.71 -0.78 20.05
N VAL A 404 -9.95 -0.65 19.60
CA VAL A 404 -10.63 0.59 19.29
C VAL A 404 -11.98 0.54 20.00
N VAL A 405 -12.27 1.53 20.85
CA VAL A 405 -13.54 1.60 21.60
C VAL A 405 -14.17 2.97 21.41
N THR A 406 -15.40 3.01 20.91
CA THR A 406 -16.20 4.24 20.85
C THR A 406 -16.77 4.55 22.23
N CYS A 407 -16.18 5.55 22.88
CA CYS A 407 -16.64 6.11 24.15
C CYS A 407 -17.67 7.23 23.93
N PRO A 408 -18.38 7.70 24.98
CA PRO A 408 -19.46 8.69 24.81
C PRO A 408 -19.05 10.02 24.16
N SER A 409 -17.78 10.41 24.26
CA SER A 409 -17.26 11.71 23.78
C SER A 409 -16.03 11.63 22.88
N PHE A 410 -15.45 10.44 22.67
CA PHE A 410 -14.31 10.20 21.79
C PHE A 410 -14.19 8.71 21.42
N VAL A 411 -13.46 8.37 20.37
CA VAL A 411 -12.97 7.00 20.14
C VAL A 411 -11.59 6.84 20.78
N ASN A 412 -11.45 5.83 21.63
CA ASN A 412 -10.24 5.47 22.36
C ASN A 412 -9.51 4.36 21.60
N VAL A 413 -8.32 4.64 21.09
CA VAL A 413 -7.47 3.65 20.39
C VAL A 413 -6.27 3.32 21.25
N VAL A 414 -6.04 2.04 21.53
CA VAL A 414 -4.95 1.55 22.39
C VAL A 414 -4.23 0.40 21.69
N CYS A 415 -2.91 0.44 21.65
CA CYS A 415 -2.05 -0.66 21.21
C CYS A 415 -1.06 -1.03 22.31
N HIS A 416 -1.03 -2.30 22.68
CA HIS A 416 -0.08 -2.88 23.62
C HIS A 416 0.99 -3.67 22.88
N TYR A 417 2.25 -3.43 23.24
CA TYR A 417 3.40 -4.12 22.69
C TYR A 417 4.13 -4.92 23.77
N SER A 418 4.53 -6.15 23.43
CA SER A 418 5.41 -6.97 24.27
C SER A 418 6.84 -6.94 23.76
N GLY A 419 7.80 -6.89 24.67
CA GLY A 419 9.22 -6.74 24.39
C GLY A 419 10.00 -6.53 25.69
N ALA A 420 11.30 -6.27 25.58
CA ALA A 420 12.16 -5.97 26.72
C ALA A 420 12.92 -4.66 26.52
N ASN A 421 13.27 -3.97 27.61
CA ASN A 421 14.13 -2.79 27.61
C ASN A 421 13.59 -1.63 26.74
N VAL A 422 12.32 -1.29 26.93
CA VAL A 422 11.65 -0.12 26.34
C VAL A 422 11.52 0.95 27.43
N GLY A 423 12.01 2.18 27.20
CA GLY A 423 11.92 3.25 28.21
C GLY A 423 12.85 4.43 27.99
N GLU A 424 12.70 5.46 28.83
CA GLU A 424 13.53 6.67 28.80
C GLU A 424 15.02 6.36 29.10
N GLY A 425 15.92 7.04 28.38
CA GLY A 425 17.37 6.84 28.44
C GLY A 425 17.89 5.63 27.64
N LEU A 426 17.01 4.83 27.05
CA LEU A 426 17.39 3.63 26.28
C LEU A 426 17.40 3.89 24.77
N GLN A 427 18.21 3.12 24.04
CA GLN A 427 18.31 3.17 22.57
C GLN A 427 17.05 2.59 21.93
N ILE A 428 16.38 3.35 21.05
CA ILE A 428 15.15 2.92 20.35
C ILE A 428 15.43 1.67 19.49
N TYR A 429 16.51 1.70 18.71
CA TYR A 429 16.94 0.56 17.91
C TYR A 429 18.45 0.57 17.66
N LYS A 430 19.06 -0.60 17.55
CA LYS A 430 20.50 -0.73 17.31
C LYS A 430 20.86 -0.35 15.88
N MET A 431 21.45 0.83 15.72
CA MET A 431 21.84 1.35 14.40
C MET A 431 22.96 0.52 13.74
N GLY A 432 22.86 0.32 12.43
CA GLY A 432 23.81 -0.43 11.61
C GLY A 432 23.15 -1.04 10.37
N PRO A 433 23.91 -1.73 9.49
CA PRO A 433 23.35 -2.38 8.30
C PRO A 433 22.20 -3.31 8.67
N SER A 434 21.11 -3.25 7.90
CA SER A 434 19.86 -3.98 8.16
C SER A 434 20.13 -5.48 8.31
N CYS A 435 19.44 -6.12 9.26
CA CYS A 435 19.60 -7.52 9.65
C CYS A 435 20.99 -8.01 10.12
N ALA A 436 22.05 -7.18 10.09
CA ALA A 436 23.41 -7.60 10.47
C ALA A 436 23.56 -8.06 11.94
N ARG A 437 22.54 -7.90 12.78
CA ARG A 437 22.49 -8.30 14.19
C ARG A 437 21.20 -9.06 14.56
N CYS A 438 20.47 -9.64 13.60
CA CYS A 438 19.28 -10.45 13.94
C CYS A 438 19.60 -11.59 14.91
N SER A 439 20.81 -12.14 14.87
CA SER A 439 21.28 -13.18 15.80
C SER A 439 21.26 -12.72 17.26
N GLU A 440 21.42 -11.42 17.55
CA GLU A 440 21.25 -10.86 18.90
C GLU A 440 19.80 -10.91 19.41
N GLN A 441 18.82 -11.06 18.52
CA GLN A 441 17.40 -11.25 18.85
C GLN A 441 17.00 -12.74 18.92
N GLY A 442 17.93 -13.66 18.62
CA GLY A 442 17.70 -15.11 18.60
C GLY A 442 17.20 -15.67 17.27
N THR A 443 17.50 -15.03 16.14
CA THR A 443 17.15 -15.54 14.80
C THR A 443 18.19 -15.16 13.74
N THR A 444 18.37 -15.97 12.70
CA THR A 444 19.10 -15.58 11.49
C THR A 444 18.18 -15.20 10.33
N THR A 445 16.87 -15.40 10.46
CA THR A 445 15.88 -15.11 9.42
C THR A 445 15.67 -13.60 9.30
N CYS A 446 15.84 -13.10 8.08
CA CYS A 446 15.68 -11.70 7.71
C CYS A 446 14.75 -11.60 6.50
N VAL A 447 13.66 -10.84 6.62
CA VAL A 447 12.75 -10.54 5.51
C VAL A 447 12.58 -9.02 5.45
N SER A 448 12.91 -8.41 4.32
CA SER A 448 12.84 -6.96 4.09
C SER A 448 13.49 -6.08 5.17
N GLY A 449 14.62 -6.52 5.73
CA GLY A 449 15.33 -5.77 6.79
C GLY A 449 14.77 -6.00 8.21
N LEU A 450 13.72 -6.81 8.37
CA LEU A 450 13.16 -7.22 9.65
C LEU A 450 13.60 -8.64 10.04
N CYS A 451 13.92 -8.84 11.32
CA CYS A 451 14.25 -10.14 11.90
C CYS A 451 12.98 -10.91 12.24
N GLU A 452 12.83 -12.13 11.73
CA GLU A 452 11.67 -12.99 12.01
C GLU A 452 12.04 -14.06 13.05
N LEU A 453 11.32 -14.11 14.17
CA LEU A 453 11.61 -15.06 15.23
C LEU A 453 11.07 -16.45 14.88
N GLU A 454 11.82 -17.50 15.20
CA GLU A 454 11.36 -18.87 14.96
C GLU A 454 10.08 -19.17 15.78
N GLY A 455 9.15 -19.90 15.15
CA GLY A 455 7.85 -20.22 15.74
C GLY A 455 6.81 -19.09 15.68
N THR A 456 7.12 -17.92 15.09
CA THR A 456 6.13 -16.85 14.89
C THR A 456 5.55 -16.78 13.46
N SER A 457 5.89 -17.75 12.61
CA SER A 457 5.38 -17.86 11.24
C SER A 457 3.95 -18.44 11.20
N SER A 458 2.96 -17.65 11.60
CA SER A 458 1.56 -17.88 11.17
C SER A 458 1.30 -17.11 9.87
N PHE A 459 0.38 -17.63 9.04
CA PHE A 459 0.04 -17.14 7.68
C PHE A 459 1.04 -17.52 6.56
N HIS A 460 1.29 -18.83 6.43
CA HIS A 460 1.50 -19.49 5.12
C HIS A 460 0.64 -20.76 5.00
N THR A 461 -0.62 -20.66 5.45
CA THR A 461 -1.69 -21.61 5.16
C THR A 461 -3.02 -20.98 5.53
N TYR A 462 -3.89 -20.75 4.54
CA TYR A 462 -5.34 -21.01 4.56
C TYR A 462 -5.95 -20.46 3.25
N ILE A 463 -5.85 -21.30 2.21
CA ILE A 463 -6.63 -21.37 0.95
C ILE A 463 -6.99 -20.02 0.31
#